data_AF-A2E013-F1
#
_entry.id   AF-A2E013-F1
#
_cell.length_a   1.000
_cell.length_b   1.000
_cell.length_c   1.000
_cell.angle_alpha   90.00
_cell.angle_beta   90.00
_cell.angle_gamma   90.00
#
_symmetry.space_group_name_H-M   'P 1'
#
loop_
_entity.id
_entity.type
_entity.pdbx_description
1 polymer ?
#
loop_
_entity_poly.entity_id
_entity_poly.type
_entity_poly.pdbx_seq_one_letter_code
_entity_poly.pdbx_strand_id
1 'polypeptide(L)'
;MQLPYVITLIINFFKAIVTYILSQSKNCKGNEDELVNHEVKQKYSYPTKFPNWAEPVTELFIGRTINSIKFNRNIKLFRFRRSQYPDNIGTRQHPNGPFMLKGRNLFMFKNILYLNKFVKLNDDEIKLLGKYAIKDVIDTLNVGNYTVWCNVLNCRGFLVGGVIYRYAKLVGAEEEVIEEIKTFAKCFRMYDDFVINPYDNYLVFNYSDGTQRKILNDPDMPPLEIVYDDPVFE
;
A
#
# COMPACT_ATOMS: atom_id res chain seq x y z
N MET A 1 -42.70 -0.85 21.09
CA MET A 1 -41.91 -1.64 22.06
C MET A 1 -40.60 -2.14 21.42
N GLN A 2 -39.78 -1.25 20.85
CA GLN A 2 -38.57 -1.61 20.07
C GLN A 2 -37.31 -0.80 20.46
N LEU A 3 -37.48 0.39 21.03
CA LEU A 3 -36.37 1.23 21.49
C LEU A 3 -35.49 0.60 22.59
N PRO A 4 -36.04 -0.13 23.59
CA PRO A 4 -35.22 -0.77 24.62
C PRO A 4 -34.30 -1.85 24.06
N TYR A 5 -34.77 -2.61 23.07
CA TYR A 5 -34.04 -3.73 22.49
C TYR A 5 -32.80 -3.26 21.70
N VAL A 6 -32.93 -2.17 20.93
CA VAL A 6 -31.82 -1.59 20.16
C VAL A 6 -30.73 -1.05 21.10
N ILE A 7 -31.12 -0.38 22.20
CA ILE A 7 -30.17 0.13 23.20
C ILE A 7 -29.44 -1.04 23.88
N THR A 8 -30.15 -2.11 24.24
CA THR A 8 -29.53 -3.32 24.80
C THR A 8 -28.54 -3.97 23.82
N LEU A 9 -28.86 -4.00 22.53
CA LEU A 9 -27.98 -4.56 21.50
C LEU A 9 -26.69 -3.75 21.34
N ILE A 10 -26.79 -2.42 21.35
CA ILE A 10 -25.64 -1.51 21.29
C ILE A 10 -24.76 -1.68 22.54
N ILE A 11 -25.36 -1.73 23.73
CA ILE A 11 -24.61 -1.93 24.99
C ILE A 11 -23.89 -3.29 25.00
N ASN A 12 -24.56 -4.35 24.54
CA ASN A 12 -23.95 -5.68 24.45
C ASN A 12 -22.80 -5.73 23.44
N PHE A 13 -22.93 -5.02 22.32
CA PHE A 13 -21.88 -4.90 21.33
C PHE A 13 -20.64 -4.17 21.88
N PHE A 14 -20.83 -3.05 22.58
CA PHE A 14 -19.72 -2.34 23.23
C PHE A 14 -19.07 -3.17 24.33
N LYS A 15 -19.85 -3.88 25.14
CA LYS A 15 -19.30 -4.82 26.14
C LYS A 15 -18.47 -5.92 25.49
N ALA A 16 -18.94 -6.52 24.39
CA ALA A 16 -18.19 -7.54 23.68
C ALA A 16 -16.87 -7.00 23.11
N ILE A 17 -16.86 -5.78 22.56
CA ILE A 17 -15.63 -5.12 22.08
C ILE A 17 -14.66 -4.87 23.24
N VAL A 18 -15.13 -4.32 24.36
CA VAL A 18 -14.29 -4.02 25.52
C VAL A 18 -13.73 -5.31 26.13
N THR A 19 -14.54 -6.36 26.28
CA THR A 19 -14.09 -7.66 26.77
C THR A 19 -13.08 -8.31 25.83
N TYR A 20 -13.26 -8.19 24.52
CA TYR A 20 -12.29 -8.67 23.53
C TYR A 20 -10.96 -7.90 23.61
N ILE A 21 -11.00 -6.57 23.72
CA ILE A 21 -9.77 -5.77 23.85
C ILE A 21 -9.03 -6.09 25.16
N LEU A 22 -9.77 -6.25 26.26
CA LEU A 22 -9.18 -6.60 27.56
C LEU A 22 -8.69 -8.05 27.64
N SER A 23 -9.27 -8.98 26.87
CA SER A 23 -8.74 -10.35 26.81
C SER A 23 -7.44 -10.41 26.00
N GLN A 24 -7.32 -9.62 24.93
CA GLN A 24 -6.07 -9.45 24.18
C GLN A 24 -4.98 -8.79 25.06
N SER A 25 -5.34 -7.87 25.95
CA SER A 25 -4.35 -7.25 26.86
C SER A 25 -3.90 -8.17 28.00
N LYS A 26 -4.72 -9.13 28.42
CA LYS A 26 -4.37 -10.11 29.47
C LYS A 26 -3.54 -11.30 28.97
N ASN A 27 -3.58 -11.59 27.67
CA ASN A 27 -2.72 -12.60 27.05
C ASN A 27 -1.29 -12.10 26.76
N CYS A 28 -1.02 -10.80 26.96
CA CYS A 28 0.34 -10.26 27.04
C CYS A 28 0.85 -10.31 28.49
N LYS A 29 0.96 -11.51 29.08
CA LYS A 29 1.86 -11.72 30.21
C LYS A 29 3.20 -12.11 29.62
N GLY A 30 4.18 -11.22 29.81
CA GLY A 30 5.51 -11.33 29.23
C GLY A 30 6.19 -12.64 29.55
N ASN A 31 6.79 -13.24 28.53
CA ASN A 31 8.12 -13.80 28.73
C ASN A 31 9.04 -12.60 28.95
N GLU A 32 9.75 -12.61 30.07
CA GLU A 32 10.96 -11.82 30.27
C GLU A 32 12.01 -12.34 29.29
N ASP A 33 11.87 -11.98 28.02
CA ASP A 33 12.94 -12.12 27.05
C ASP A 33 13.88 -10.93 27.27
N GLU A 34 15.15 -11.27 27.47
CA GLU A 34 16.27 -10.37 27.64
C GLU A 34 16.16 -9.14 26.74
N LEU A 35 16.53 -7.97 27.29
CA LEU A 35 16.71 -6.73 26.55
C LEU A 35 17.79 -6.94 25.46
N VAL A 36 17.38 -7.53 24.34
CA VAL A 36 18.10 -7.41 23.08
C VAL A 36 17.92 -5.95 22.69
N ASN A 37 18.95 -5.15 23.01
CA ASN A 37 19.17 -3.83 22.44
C ASN A 37 19.33 -3.98 20.92
N HIS A 38 18.23 -4.20 20.22
CA HIS A 38 18.09 -3.63 18.91
C HIS A 38 17.87 -2.15 19.16
N GLU A 39 18.93 -1.36 19.03
CA GLU A 39 18.78 -0.01 18.52
C GLU A 39 17.94 -0.12 17.24
N VAL A 40 16.62 0.00 17.37
CA VAL A 40 15.78 0.34 16.25
C VAL A 40 16.23 1.74 15.90
N LYS A 41 17.20 1.83 14.98
CA LYS A 41 17.51 3.07 14.27
C LYS A 41 16.23 3.46 13.54
N GLN A 42 15.33 4.13 14.25
CA GLN A 42 14.14 4.75 13.69
C GLN A 42 14.62 5.98 12.92
N LYS A 43 15.19 5.75 11.73
CA LYS A 43 15.65 6.80 10.84
C LYS A 43 14.68 6.95 9.67
N TYR A 44 13.39 7.01 9.97
CA TYR A 44 12.34 7.29 8.98
C TYR A 44 11.64 8.57 9.37
N SER A 45 12.27 9.69 9.04
CA SER A 45 11.63 11.00 9.07
C SER A 45 11.04 11.27 7.70
N TYR A 46 9.76 11.64 7.64
CA TYR A 46 9.18 12.28 6.46
C TYR A 46 10.10 13.41 5.96
N PRO A 47 10.06 13.73 4.66
CA PRO A 47 10.74 14.91 4.17
C PRO A 47 10.31 16.12 5.03
N THR A 48 11.29 16.90 5.48
CA THR A 48 11.05 18.10 6.31
C THR A 48 10.25 19.17 5.57
N LYS A 49 10.14 19.05 4.24
CA LYS A 49 9.30 19.87 3.38
C LYS A 49 8.52 18.98 2.44
N PHE A 50 7.20 19.12 2.47
CA PHE A 50 6.32 18.53 1.47
C PHE A 50 6.14 19.49 0.28
N PRO A 51 5.86 18.96 -0.91
CA PRO A 51 5.43 19.80 -2.03
C PRO A 51 4.15 20.55 -1.66
N ASN A 52 3.92 21.69 -2.30
CA ASN A 52 2.79 22.60 -1.99
C ASN A 52 1.39 21.94 -2.10
N TRP A 53 1.31 20.78 -2.70
CA TRP A 53 0.09 20.01 -2.88
C TRP A 53 -0.10 18.85 -1.90
N ALA A 54 0.84 18.63 -0.99
CA ALA A 54 0.76 17.66 0.09
C ALA A 54 0.93 18.37 1.43
N GLU A 55 -0.03 18.17 2.32
CA GLU A 55 -0.04 18.78 3.66
C GLU A 55 -0.08 17.68 4.71
N PRO A 56 0.86 17.65 5.67
CA PRO A 56 0.79 16.72 6.78
C PRO A 56 -0.36 17.13 7.71
N VAL A 57 -1.19 16.14 8.06
CA VAL A 57 -2.32 16.30 8.97
C VAL A 57 -2.19 15.28 10.09
N THR A 58 -2.38 15.75 11.31
CA THR A 58 -2.38 14.91 12.51
C THR A 58 -3.81 14.69 12.96
N GLU A 59 -4.27 13.44 12.93
CA GLU A 59 -5.63 13.06 13.30
C GLU A 59 -5.62 12.24 14.60
N LEU A 60 -6.63 12.43 15.45
CA LEU A 60 -6.88 11.59 16.61
C LEU A 60 -7.89 10.51 16.23
N PHE A 61 -7.46 9.25 16.21
CA PHE A 61 -8.32 8.11 15.90
C PHE A 61 -8.21 7.05 16.98
N ILE A 62 -9.33 6.77 17.68
CA ILE A 62 -9.40 5.82 18.80
C ILE A 62 -8.27 6.07 19.83
N GLY A 63 -8.08 7.36 20.20
CA GLY A 63 -7.06 7.76 21.18
C GLY A 63 -5.60 7.60 20.72
N ARG A 64 -5.37 7.28 19.44
CA ARG A 64 -4.03 7.24 18.84
C ARG A 64 -3.86 8.38 17.85
N THR A 65 -2.69 9.00 17.87
CA THR A 65 -2.28 9.97 16.85
C THR A 65 -1.97 9.22 15.56
N ILE A 66 -2.69 9.51 14.49
CA ILE A 66 -2.43 8.99 13.15
C ILE A 66 -1.89 10.14 12.31
N ASN A 67 -0.73 9.90 11.69
CA ASN A 67 -0.16 10.81 10.71
C ASN A 67 -0.77 10.49 9.34
N SER A 68 -1.33 11.53 8.71
CA SER A 68 -1.97 11.47 7.41
C SER A 68 -1.40 12.57 6.52
N ILE A 69 -1.55 12.42 5.20
CA ILE A 69 -1.26 13.49 4.25
C ILE A 69 -2.54 13.83 3.51
N LYS A 70 -2.89 15.11 3.52
CA LYS A 70 -3.97 15.67 2.73
C LYS A 70 -3.41 16.18 1.40
N PHE A 71 -4.03 15.78 0.30
CA PHE A 71 -3.60 16.15 -1.03
C PHE A 71 -4.53 17.15 -1.71
N ASN A 72 -3.95 18.07 -2.46
CA ASN A 72 -4.69 18.93 -3.38
C ASN A 72 -5.26 18.08 -4.54
N ARG A 73 -6.56 18.23 -4.82
CA ARG A 73 -7.24 17.47 -5.89
C ARG A 73 -6.78 17.85 -7.30
N ASN A 74 -6.19 19.04 -7.45
CA ASN A 74 -5.88 19.66 -8.74
C ASN A 74 -4.47 19.35 -9.27
N ILE A 75 -3.67 18.53 -8.57
CA ILE A 75 -2.32 18.21 -9.05
C ILE A 75 -2.34 17.46 -10.38
N LYS A 76 -1.34 17.69 -11.22
CA LYS A 76 -1.27 17.13 -12.59
C LYS A 76 -1.23 15.60 -12.56
N LEU A 77 -0.47 15.02 -11.63
CA LEU A 77 -0.46 13.57 -11.39
C LEU A 77 -1.87 13.00 -11.19
N PHE A 78 -2.70 13.63 -10.36
CA PHE A 78 -4.03 13.11 -10.04
C PHE A 78 -4.99 13.26 -11.20
N ARG A 79 -4.86 14.33 -11.99
CA ARG A 79 -5.62 14.52 -13.23
C ARG A 79 -5.24 13.48 -14.27
N PHE A 80 -3.94 13.26 -14.49
CA PHE A 80 -3.44 12.19 -15.36
C PHE A 80 -3.98 10.83 -14.92
N ARG A 81 -3.84 10.46 -13.66
CA ARG A 81 -4.36 9.18 -13.17
C ARG A 81 -5.87 9.05 -13.35
N ARG A 82 -6.64 10.11 -13.14
CA ARG A 82 -8.10 10.09 -13.37
C ARG A 82 -8.46 9.97 -14.85
N SER A 83 -7.71 10.59 -15.76
CA SER A 83 -7.95 10.44 -17.21
C SER A 83 -7.61 9.02 -17.71
N GLN A 84 -6.77 8.30 -16.97
CA GLN A 84 -6.37 6.92 -17.24
C GLN A 84 -7.13 5.91 -16.38
N TYR A 85 -8.15 6.34 -15.63
CA TYR A 85 -8.95 5.47 -14.77
C TYR A 85 -9.76 4.51 -15.65
N PRO A 86 -9.65 3.20 -15.46
CA PRO A 86 -10.34 2.26 -16.33
C PRO A 86 -11.84 2.14 -15.97
N ASP A 87 -12.73 2.40 -16.93
CA ASP A 87 -14.19 2.33 -16.77
C ASP A 87 -14.72 0.92 -16.60
N ASN A 88 -14.12 -0.05 -17.29
CA ASN A 88 -14.44 -1.46 -17.19
C ASN A 88 -13.17 -2.27 -17.29
N ILE A 89 -12.77 -2.82 -16.16
CA ILE A 89 -11.62 -3.69 -16.13
C ILE A 89 -12.07 -5.11 -16.44
N GLY A 90 -12.00 -5.48 -17.73
CA GLY A 90 -12.21 -6.86 -18.14
C GLY A 90 -11.15 -7.80 -17.55
N THR A 91 -11.52 -9.07 -17.38
CA THR A 91 -10.60 -10.18 -17.10
C THR A 91 -9.72 -10.41 -18.34
N ARG A 92 -8.58 -9.72 -18.44
CA ARG A 92 -7.60 -10.00 -19.51
C ARG A 92 -6.60 -11.05 -19.03
N GLN A 93 -6.52 -12.16 -19.77
CA GLN A 93 -5.41 -13.12 -19.67
C GLN A 93 -4.13 -12.49 -20.22
N HIS A 94 -2.99 -12.81 -19.61
CA HIS A 94 -1.68 -12.44 -20.13
C HIS A 94 -1.34 -13.30 -21.37
N PRO A 95 -0.83 -12.75 -22.49
CA PRO A 95 -0.60 -13.50 -23.73
C PRO A 95 0.46 -14.60 -23.63
N ASN A 96 1.44 -14.46 -22.73
CA ASN A 96 2.60 -15.37 -22.59
C ASN A 96 2.95 -15.69 -21.13
N GLY A 97 1.97 -15.74 -20.22
CA GLY A 97 2.25 -15.95 -18.78
C GLY A 97 1.28 -16.95 -18.17
N PRO A 98 1.65 -17.61 -17.06
CA PRO A 98 0.87 -18.69 -16.44
C PRO A 98 -0.50 -18.24 -15.85
N PHE A 99 -0.94 -17.03 -16.14
CA PHE A 99 -1.99 -16.34 -15.38
C PHE A 99 -3.38 -16.57 -15.97
N MET A 100 -4.03 -17.62 -15.48
CA MET A 100 -5.48 -17.71 -15.45
C MET A 100 -5.97 -17.13 -14.12
N LEU A 101 -6.45 -15.89 -14.13
CA LEU A 101 -6.95 -15.18 -12.95
C LEU A 101 -8.45 -14.91 -13.12
N LYS A 102 -9.31 -15.40 -12.21
CA LYS A 102 -10.76 -15.13 -12.19
C LYS A 102 -11.17 -14.51 -10.83
N GLY A 103 -12.00 -13.46 -10.84
CA GLY A 103 -12.75 -12.97 -9.67
C GLY A 103 -12.29 -11.66 -9.02
N ARG A 104 -12.94 -11.29 -7.89
CA ARG A 104 -12.78 -10.00 -7.15
C ARG A 104 -11.38 -9.73 -6.59
N ASN A 105 -10.48 -10.73 -6.56
CA ASN A 105 -9.15 -10.64 -5.94
C ASN A 105 -8.02 -10.32 -6.93
N LEU A 106 -8.36 -10.06 -8.20
CA LEU A 106 -7.45 -9.99 -9.35
C LEU A 106 -6.27 -9.01 -9.17
N PHE A 107 -6.45 -7.90 -8.44
CA PHE A 107 -5.43 -6.86 -8.25
C PHE A 107 -5.51 -6.23 -6.88
N MET A 108 -5.44 -7.05 -5.83
CA MET A 108 -5.07 -6.49 -4.52
C MET A 108 -3.69 -5.83 -4.67
N PHE A 109 -3.52 -4.65 -4.08
CA PHE A 109 -2.28 -3.88 -4.22
C PHE A 109 -1.01 -4.67 -3.91
N LYS A 110 -1.10 -5.66 -3.00
CA LYS A 110 -0.02 -6.57 -2.64
C LYS A 110 0.50 -7.38 -3.82
N ASN A 111 -0.41 -7.82 -4.70
CA ASN A 111 -0.06 -8.56 -5.91
C ASN A 111 0.59 -7.63 -6.94
N ILE A 112 0.08 -6.40 -7.06
CA ILE A 112 0.68 -5.39 -7.95
C ILE A 112 2.10 -5.04 -7.49
N LEU A 113 2.32 -4.89 -6.17
CA LEU A 113 3.64 -4.66 -5.60
C LEU A 113 4.60 -5.82 -5.90
N TYR A 114 4.13 -7.06 -5.77
CA TYR A 114 4.93 -8.22 -6.13
C TYR A 114 5.36 -8.18 -7.59
N LEU A 115 4.41 -8.03 -8.51
CA LEU A 115 4.69 -7.96 -9.94
C LEU A 115 5.58 -6.76 -10.30
N ASN A 116 5.40 -5.64 -9.61
CA ASN A 116 6.21 -4.43 -9.81
C ASN A 116 7.69 -4.63 -9.48
N LYS A 117 8.02 -5.45 -8.47
CA LYS A 117 9.38 -5.64 -7.94
C LYS A 117 10.09 -6.91 -8.42
N PHE A 118 9.36 -8.02 -8.51
CA PHE A 118 9.97 -9.36 -8.59
C PHE A 118 9.66 -10.11 -9.89
N VAL A 119 8.97 -9.48 -10.84
CA VAL A 119 8.63 -10.11 -12.13
C VAL A 119 9.10 -9.21 -13.26
N LYS A 120 9.71 -9.81 -14.29
CA LYS A 120 10.05 -9.12 -15.53
C LYS A 120 8.78 -8.90 -16.34
N LEU A 121 8.40 -7.65 -16.57
CA LEU A 121 7.19 -7.21 -17.24
C LEU A 121 7.52 -6.63 -18.63
N ASN A 122 6.79 -7.07 -19.65
CA ASN A 122 6.79 -6.44 -20.97
C ASN A 122 5.90 -5.18 -21.01
N ASP A 123 5.96 -4.44 -22.11
CA ASP A 123 5.22 -3.17 -22.26
C ASP A 123 3.70 -3.32 -22.13
N ASP A 124 3.12 -4.43 -22.62
CA ASP A 124 1.69 -4.68 -22.52
C ASP A 124 1.29 -5.04 -21.08
N GLU A 125 2.13 -5.77 -20.35
CA GLU A 125 1.98 -6.02 -18.91
C GLU A 125 2.06 -4.73 -18.10
N ILE A 126 3.02 -3.86 -18.41
CA ILE A 126 3.16 -2.55 -17.77
C ILE A 126 1.93 -1.69 -18.05
N LYS A 127 1.42 -1.68 -19.29
CA LYS A 127 0.18 -0.97 -19.65
C LYS A 127 -1.03 -1.48 -18.87
N LEU A 128 -1.14 -2.79 -18.71
CA LEU A 128 -2.23 -3.40 -17.96
C LEU A 128 -2.10 -3.07 -16.47
N LEU A 129 -0.98 -3.40 -15.85
CA LEU A 129 -0.72 -3.19 -14.43
C LEU A 129 -0.75 -1.72 -14.03
N GLY A 130 -0.25 -0.83 -14.90
CA GLY A 130 -0.31 0.61 -14.71
C GLY A 130 -1.75 1.10 -14.51
N LYS A 131 -2.70 0.64 -15.32
CA LYS A 131 -4.12 0.98 -15.18
C LYS A 131 -4.72 0.46 -13.87
N TYR A 132 -4.35 -0.74 -13.43
CA TYR A 132 -4.80 -1.27 -12.13
C TYR A 132 -4.21 -0.51 -10.95
N ALA A 133 -2.92 -0.20 -10.99
CA ALA A 133 -2.25 0.60 -9.98
C ALA A 133 -2.88 2.00 -9.89
N ILE A 134 -3.20 2.61 -11.05
CA ILE A 134 -3.92 3.88 -11.12
C ILE A 134 -5.28 3.79 -10.45
N LYS A 135 -6.08 2.76 -10.75
CA LYS A 135 -7.37 2.55 -10.09
C LYS A 135 -7.23 2.44 -8.58
N ASP A 136 -6.32 1.59 -8.11
CA ASP A 136 -6.07 1.34 -6.69
C ASP A 136 -5.64 2.62 -5.95
N VAL A 137 -4.79 3.45 -6.56
CA VAL A 137 -4.43 4.76 -5.99
C VAL A 137 -5.60 5.74 -5.98
N ILE A 138 -6.37 5.84 -7.06
CA ILE A 138 -7.53 6.75 -7.13
C ILE A 138 -8.62 6.34 -6.13
N ASP A 139 -8.90 5.04 -6.01
CA ASP A 139 -9.87 4.52 -5.03
C ASP A 139 -9.42 4.84 -3.60
N THR A 140 -8.13 4.64 -3.30
CA THR A 140 -7.53 5.01 -2.00
C THR A 140 -7.74 6.50 -1.71
N LEU A 141 -7.47 7.38 -2.68
CA LEU A 141 -7.69 8.82 -2.52
C LEU A 141 -9.16 9.17 -2.30
N ASN A 142 -10.08 8.54 -3.02
CA ASN A 142 -11.51 8.83 -2.93
C ASN A 142 -12.07 8.40 -1.56
N VAL A 143 -11.72 7.22 -1.07
CA VAL A 143 -12.16 6.71 0.25
C VAL A 143 -11.72 7.65 1.38
N GLY A 144 -10.48 8.14 1.31
CA GLY A 144 -9.93 9.06 2.31
C GLY A 144 -10.33 10.52 2.15
N ASN A 145 -11.23 10.87 1.21
CA ASN A 145 -11.50 12.27 0.85
C ASN A 145 -10.23 13.09 0.56
N TYR A 146 -9.24 12.44 -0.07
CA TYR A 146 -7.90 12.95 -0.37
C TYR A 146 -7.00 13.14 0.85
N THR A 147 -7.37 12.58 2.00
CA THR A 147 -6.50 12.40 3.16
C THR A 147 -6.13 10.92 3.26
N VAL A 148 -4.85 10.61 3.24
CA VAL A 148 -4.37 9.21 3.23
C VAL A 148 -3.37 9.00 4.35
N TRP A 149 -3.51 7.89 5.06
CA TRP A 149 -2.56 7.51 6.10
C TRP A 149 -1.17 7.26 5.54
N CYS A 150 -0.19 7.71 6.31
CA CYS A 150 1.22 7.60 6.03
C CYS A 150 1.72 6.19 5.66
N ASN A 151 1.26 5.16 6.38
CA ASN A 151 1.61 3.76 6.09
C ASN A 151 1.05 3.27 4.75
N VAL A 152 -0.17 3.70 4.40
CA VAL A 152 -0.79 3.42 3.10
C VAL A 152 -0.01 4.11 1.98
N LEU A 153 0.47 5.33 2.24
CA LEU A 153 1.26 6.10 1.27
C LEU A 153 2.61 5.46 0.96
N ASN A 154 3.24 4.76 1.91
CA ASN A 154 4.47 4.00 1.62
C ASN A 154 4.25 3.04 0.45
N CYS A 155 3.25 2.16 0.57
CA CYS A 155 2.91 1.19 -0.47
C CYS A 155 2.55 1.85 -1.81
N ARG A 156 1.80 2.96 -1.76
CA ARG A 156 1.42 3.70 -2.98
C ARG A 156 2.62 4.42 -3.61
N GLY A 157 3.59 4.85 -2.80
CA GLY A 157 4.86 5.41 -3.28
C GLY A 157 5.61 4.42 -4.19
N PHE A 158 5.64 3.14 -3.84
CA PHE A 158 6.22 2.09 -4.69
C PHE A 158 5.44 1.88 -5.99
N LEU A 159 4.10 1.88 -5.94
CA LEU A 159 3.30 1.77 -7.16
C LEU A 159 3.47 2.99 -8.09
N VAL A 160 3.49 4.20 -7.51
CA VAL A 160 3.65 5.45 -8.24
C VAL A 160 5.04 5.54 -8.87
N GLY A 161 6.10 5.30 -8.10
CA GLY A 161 7.49 5.34 -8.57
C GLY A 161 7.91 4.15 -9.44
N GLY A 162 7.18 3.04 -9.39
CA GLY A 162 7.45 1.84 -10.19
C GLY A 162 6.55 1.76 -11.42
N VAL A 163 5.53 0.91 -11.36
CA VAL A 163 4.71 0.56 -12.52
C VAL A 163 3.93 1.74 -13.11
N ILE A 164 3.49 2.71 -12.31
CA ILE A 164 2.80 3.91 -12.81
C ILE A 164 3.79 4.84 -13.53
N TYR A 165 5.01 4.99 -13.03
CA TYR A 165 6.06 5.75 -13.72
C TYR A 165 6.41 5.13 -15.08
N ARG A 166 6.62 3.81 -15.13
CA ARG A 166 6.87 3.09 -16.39
C ARG A 166 5.68 3.22 -17.35
N TYR A 167 4.46 3.08 -16.84
CA TYR A 167 3.24 3.30 -17.61
C TYR A 167 3.17 4.71 -18.21
N ALA A 168 3.40 5.73 -17.39
CA ALA A 168 3.32 7.14 -17.80
C ALA A 168 4.30 7.45 -18.94
N LYS A 169 5.52 6.90 -18.89
CA LYS A 169 6.48 7.00 -20.00
C LYS A 169 5.97 6.32 -21.27
N LEU A 170 5.45 5.09 -21.16
CA LEU A 170 4.97 4.32 -22.31
C LEU A 170 3.79 5.00 -23.03
N VAL A 171 2.94 5.73 -22.30
CA VAL A 171 1.80 6.45 -22.89
C VAL A 171 2.11 7.90 -23.25
N GLY A 172 3.37 8.35 -23.12
CA GLY A 172 3.79 9.70 -23.47
C GLY A 172 3.17 10.78 -22.59
N ALA A 173 3.11 10.56 -21.27
CA ALA A 173 2.62 11.58 -20.33
C ALA A 173 3.49 12.85 -20.38
N GLU A 174 2.86 14.00 -20.15
CA GLU A 174 3.53 15.30 -20.08
C GLU A 174 4.67 15.30 -19.04
N GLU A 175 5.78 15.99 -19.33
CA GLU A 175 6.96 16.02 -18.44
C GLU A 175 6.60 16.48 -17.02
N GLU A 176 5.68 17.43 -16.88
CA GLU A 176 5.24 17.90 -15.57
C GLU A 176 4.50 16.81 -14.78
N VAL A 177 3.78 15.91 -15.45
CA VAL A 177 3.18 14.73 -14.80
C VAL A 177 4.28 13.77 -14.35
N ILE A 178 5.31 13.57 -15.18
CA ILE A 178 6.46 12.73 -14.86
C ILE A 178 7.19 13.29 -13.63
N GLU A 179 7.44 14.59 -13.56
CA GLU A 179 8.06 15.24 -12.39
C GLU A 179 7.21 15.12 -11.13
N GLU A 180 5.89 15.22 -11.22
CA GLU A 180 4.98 14.97 -10.10
C GLU A 180 5.02 13.51 -9.62
N ILE A 181 5.17 12.55 -10.55
CA ILE A 181 5.37 11.13 -10.20
C ILE A 181 6.68 10.96 -9.43
N LYS A 182 7.78 11.51 -9.93
CA LYS A 182 9.10 11.45 -9.28
C LYS A 182 9.05 12.07 -7.89
N THR A 183 8.47 13.26 -7.78
CA THR A 183 8.30 13.99 -6.51
C THR A 183 7.46 13.19 -5.52
N PHE A 184 6.33 12.63 -5.96
CA PHE A 184 5.50 11.77 -5.13
C PHE A 184 6.26 10.55 -4.62
N ALA A 185 6.98 9.85 -5.51
CA ALA A 185 7.76 8.68 -5.13
C ALA A 185 8.83 9.06 -4.10
N LYS A 186 9.58 10.14 -4.32
CA LYS A 186 10.61 10.63 -3.40
C LYS A 186 10.05 10.96 -2.00
N CYS A 187 8.87 11.55 -1.93
CA CYS A 187 8.28 11.95 -0.66
C CYS A 187 7.70 10.78 0.14
N PHE A 188 7.15 9.77 -0.53
CA PHE A 188 6.28 8.79 0.12
C PHE A 188 6.79 7.35 0.04
N ARG A 189 7.75 7.03 -0.84
CA ARG A 189 8.38 5.71 -0.92
C ARG A 189 9.51 5.63 0.12
N MET A 190 9.18 5.30 1.37
CA MET A 190 10.07 5.50 2.50
C MET A 190 10.96 4.30 2.81
N TYR A 191 10.41 3.09 2.86
CA TYR A 191 11.14 1.89 3.25
C TYR A 191 10.47 0.63 2.71
N ASP A 192 11.28 -0.41 2.52
CA ASP A 192 10.81 -1.73 2.12
C ASP A 192 10.21 -2.45 3.32
N ASP A 193 8.88 -2.42 3.43
CA ASP A 193 8.11 -3.19 4.43
C ASP A 193 6.70 -3.40 3.89
N PHE A 194 6.49 -4.54 3.24
CA PHE A 194 5.22 -4.89 2.62
C PHE A 194 4.83 -6.32 2.94
N VAL A 195 3.57 -6.49 3.29
CA VAL A 195 2.91 -7.80 3.23
C VAL A 195 2.65 -8.13 1.76
N ILE A 196 3.30 -9.17 1.26
CA ILE A 196 3.13 -9.71 -0.08
C ILE A 196 2.27 -10.98 -0.03
N ASN A 197 1.43 -11.13 -1.05
CA ASN A 197 0.69 -12.35 -1.30
C ASN A 197 0.95 -12.78 -2.75
N PRO A 198 1.97 -13.61 -3.02
CA PRO A 198 2.24 -14.10 -4.36
C PRO A 198 1.08 -15.01 -4.78
N TYR A 199 0.63 -14.80 -6.00
CA TYR A 199 -0.56 -15.44 -6.56
C TYR A 199 -0.53 -16.98 -6.54
N ASP A 200 0.67 -17.57 -6.53
CA ASP A 200 0.89 -19.00 -6.75
C ASP A 200 0.86 -19.86 -5.46
N ASN A 201 1.19 -19.29 -4.29
CA ASN A 201 1.64 -20.15 -3.17
C ASN A 201 0.81 -20.15 -1.88
N TYR A 202 -0.39 -19.52 -1.83
CA TYR A 202 -1.12 -19.31 -0.56
C TYR A 202 -0.27 -18.65 0.55
N LEU A 203 0.90 -18.11 0.19
CA LEU A 203 1.98 -17.86 1.13
C LEU A 203 2.14 -16.38 1.35
N VAL A 204 1.55 -15.89 2.44
CA VAL A 204 1.67 -14.49 2.80
C VAL A 204 3.00 -14.27 3.53
N PHE A 205 3.80 -13.35 3.05
CA PHE A 205 5.09 -13.01 3.63
C PHE A 205 5.29 -11.50 3.76
N ASN A 206 6.08 -11.08 4.74
CA ASN A 206 6.60 -9.73 4.85
C ASN A 206 7.92 -9.66 4.10
N TYR A 207 8.01 -8.74 3.15
CA TYR A 207 9.26 -8.34 2.51
C TYR A 207 9.80 -7.11 3.21
N SER A 208 11.01 -7.20 3.77
CA SER A 208 11.72 -6.06 4.34
C SER A 208 13.22 -6.20 4.19
N ASP A 209 13.90 -5.10 3.81
CA ASP A 209 15.36 -5.02 3.70
C ASP A 209 16.01 -6.15 2.88
N GLY A 210 15.37 -6.59 1.79
CA GLY A 210 15.84 -7.69 0.94
C GLY A 210 15.53 -9.09 1.46
N THR A 211 14.95 -9.21 2.65
CA THR A 211 14.57 -10.47 3.29
C THR A 211 13.07 -10.73 3.23
N GLN A 212 12.67 -11.99 3.30
CA GLN A 212 11.26 -12.39 3.35
C GLN A 212 10.97 -13.32 4.51
N ARG A 213 10.02 -12.89 5.33
CA ARG A 213 9.56 -13.64 6.50
C ARG A 213 8.12 -14.06 6.28
N LYS A 214 7.82 -15.34 6.42
CA LYS A 214 6.44 -15.79 6.44
C LYS A 214 5.73 -15.22 7.67
N ILE A 215 4.43 -14.96 7.56
CA ILE A 215 3.65 -14.36 8.65
C ILE A 215 3.24 -15.40 9.72
N LEU A 216 3.40 -16.69 9.43
CA LEU A 216 3.26 -17.80 10.39
C LEU A 216 4.65 -18.26 10.84
N ASN A 217 4.77 -18.90 12.01
CA ASN A 217 6.02 -19.38 12.67
C ASN A 217 6.83 -20.41 11.84
N ASP A 218 7.22 -20.00 10.64
CA ASP A 218 7.94 -20.79 9.65
C ASP A 218 9.31 -20.15 9.42
N PRO A 219 10.29 -20.95 8.98
CA PRO A 219 11.63 -20.46 8.64
C PRO A 219 11.60 -19.41 7.53
N ASP A 220 12.64 -18.58 7.51
CA ASP A 220 12.89 -17.59 6.46
C ASP A 220 12.87 -18.24 5.07
N MET A 221 12.30 -17.52 4.12
CA MET A 221 12.30 -17.95 2.72
C MET A 221 13.61 -17.60 2.02
N PRO A 222 13.98 -18.30 0.94
CA PRO A 222 15.07 -17.85 0.10
C PRO A 222 14.81 -16.39 -0.35
N PRO A 223 15.88 -15.59 -0.50
CA PRO A 223 15.74 -14.22 -0.97
C PRO A 223 15.08 -14.20 -2.36
N LEU A 224 14.22 -13.21 -2.60
CA LEU A 224 13.67 -12.94 -3.93
C LEU A 224 14.63 -11.99 -4.62
N GLU A 225 14.95 -12.32 -5.85
CA GLU A 225 15.73 -11.44 -6.72
C GLU A 225 14.86 -10.26 -7.17
N ILE A 226 15.38 -9.05 -6.99
CA ILE A 226 14.75 -7.84 -7.55
C ILE A 226 15.04 -7.87 -9.05
N VAL A 227 13.98 -7.92 -9.86
CA VAL A 227 14.09 -8.05 -11.32
C VAL A 227 14.18 -6.68 -12.00
N TYR A 228 13.60 -5.66 -11.37
CA TYR A 228 13.75 -4.28 -11.77
C TYR A 228 14.36 -3.48 -10.65
N ASP A 229 15.52 -2.87 -10.91
CA ASP A 229 15.98 -1.78 -10.07
C ASP A 229 14.88 -0.74 -10.03
N ASP A 230 14.41 -0.47 -8.82
CA ASP A 230 13.40 0.56 -8.64
C ASP A 230 14.01 1.89 -9.09
N PRO A 231 13.29 2.72 -9.87
CA PRO A 231 13.82 3.99 -10.32
C PRO A 231 14.31 4.83 -9.14
N VAL A 232 15.55 5.30 -9.26
CA VAL A 232 16.15 6.21 -8.29
C VAL A 232 15.76 7.63 -8.67
N PHE A 233 15.17 8.35 -7.72
CA PHE A 233 14.75 9.73 -7.88
C PHE A 233 15.63 10.59 -6.95
N GLU A 234 16.70 11.16 -7.52
CA GLU A 234 17.66 12.02 -6.79
C GLU A 234 17.03 13.31 -6.25
#